data_AF-A0A6L7UQR7-F1
#
_entry.id   AF-A0A6L7UQR7-F1
#
_cell.length_a   1.000
_cell.length_b   1.000
_cell.length_c   1.000
_cell.angle_alpha   90.00
_cell.angle_beta   90.00
_cell.angle_gamma   90.00
#
_symmetry.space_group_name_H-M   'P 1'
#
loop_
_entity.id
_entity.type
_entity.pdbx_description
1 polymer ?
#
loop_
_entity_poly.entity_id
_entity_poly.type
_entity_poly.pdbx_seq_one_letter_code
_entity_poly.pdbx_strand_id
1 'polypeptide(L)'
;MTLVTFSISRVNRLRRAAERARAPAEPDETGSNWNEPEGWSISACDPNDLLGVFKALRLKAGFALHAYEFRAGGNGNGVIWAVPADAPLLAPEDCPQLEGVFLGPPKPSGAIPLMQAIEGDGSPWSYLSASIFGREAAEFGAQWHGCVWSDQKIIAKPPREAEGREASRAPDHRSDAPMGDWIWEAPVPEVWEPNYSEEGTTKRVVLHIRNPVGVNTIHRATDTYAAGSYVSETDTTVLCTGPGGFVY
;
A
#
# COMPACT_ATOMS: atom_id res chain seq x y z
N MET A 1 -28.10 1.84 3.17
CA MET A 1 -26.68 2.13 2.93
C MET A 1 -26.08 2.61 4.23
N THR A 2 -25.10 1.88 4.77
CA THR A 2 -24.34 2.32 5.95
C THR A 2 -23.09 3.04 5.43
N LEU A 3 -22.75 4.19 6.00
CA LEU A 3 -21.51 4.93 5.71
C LEU A 3 -20.76 5.16 7.02
N VAL A 4 -19.49 4.83 7.05
CA VAL A 4 -18.59 5.04 8.20
C VAL A 4 -17.35 5.77 7.71
N THR A 5 -17.02 6.90 8.31
CA THR A 5 -15.78 7.63 8.04
C THR A 5 -14.73 7.35 9.11
N PHE A 6 -13.46 7.41 8.74
CA PHE A 6 -12.33 7.18 9.62
C PHE A 6 -11.47 8.43 9.73
N SER A 7 -11.00 8.71 10.95
CA SER A 7 -10.10 9.84 11.14
C SER A 7 -8.76 9.60 10.43
N ILE A 8 -8.31 10.60 9.68
CA ILE A 8 -7.06 10.50 8.92
C ILE A 8 -5.84 10.27 9.81
N SER A 9 -5.87 10.77 11.05
CA SER A 9 -4.80 10.56 12.02
C SER A 9 -4.68 9.10 12.44
N ARG A 10 -5.80 8.38 12.56
CA ARG A 10 -5.81 6.94 12.87
C ARG A 10 -5.32 6.12 11.68
N VAL A 11 -5.80 6.45 10.48
CA VAL A 11 -5.41 5.78 9.23
C VAL A 11 -3.91 5.95 8.94
N ASN A 12 -3.39 7.19 9.02
CA ASN A 12 -1.98 7.44 8.77
C ASN A 12 -1.07 6.84 9.85
N ARG A 13 -1.55 6.70 11.09
CA ARG A 13 -0.79 5.97 12.13
C ARG A 13 -0.67 4.49 11.80
N LEU A 14 -1.76 3.85 11.37
CA LEU A 14 -1.76 2.45 10.93
C LEU A 14 -0.78 2.27 9.77
N ARG A 15 -0.89 3.13 8.75
CA ARG A 15 -0.04 3.09 7.57
C ARG A 15 1.46 3.23 7.89
N ARG A 16 1.86 4.24 8.66
CA ARG A 16 3.27 4.41 9.07
C ARG A 16 3.81 3.23 9.88
N ALA A 17 2.96 2.53 10.63
CA ALA A 17 3.37 1.32 11.33
C ALA A 17 3.61 0.17 10.35
N ALA A 18 2.75 0.03 9.34
CA ALA A 18 2.89 -0.97 8.28
C ALA A 18 4.13 -0.72 7.40
N GLU A 19 4.36 0.53 7.02
CA GLU A 19 5.56 0.97 6.28
C GLU A 19 6.85 0.57 6.99
N ARG A 20 6.93 0.81 8.32
CA ARG A 20 8.08 0.36 9.13
C ARG A 20 8.19 -1.15 9.23
N ALA A 21 7.08 -1.87 9.24
CA ALA A 21 7.07 -3.33 9.40
C ALA A 21 7.44 -4.09 8.11
N ARG A 22 7.32 -3.44 6.94
CA ARG A 22 7.73 -4.03 5.64
C ARG A 22 9.11 -3.58 5.16
N ALA A 23 9.71 -2.61 5.83
CA ALA A 23 11.05 -2.14 5.52
C ALA A 23 12.07 -3.00 6.28
N PRO A 24 13.23 -3.31 5.66
CA PRO A 24 14.33 -3.91 6.41
C PRO A 24 14.74 -2.98 7.57
N ALA A 25 15.28 -3.56 8.64
CA ALA A 25 15.94 -2.77 9.68
C ALA A 25 16.98 -1.85 9.02
N GLU A 26 17.11 -0.61 9.52
CA GLU A 26 18.05 0.34 8.91
C GLU A 26 19.43 -0.29 8.75
N PRO A 27 20.11 -0.03 7.61
CA PRO A 27 21.45 -0.55 7.39
C PRO A 27 22.33 -0.16 8.57
N ASP A 28 23.26 -1.05 8.93
CA ASP A 28 24.24 -0.74 9.96
C ASP A 28 25.06 0.52 9.60
N GLU A 29 25.83 1.03 10.56
CA GLU A 29 26.62 2.27 10.44
C GLU A 29 27.61 2.28 9.24
N THR A 30 27.80 1.15 8.54
CA THR A 30 28.65 1.06 7.35
C THR A 30 27.95 1.44 6.04
N GLY A 31 26.61 1.58 6.05
CA GLY A 31 25.84 2.15 4.95
C GLY A 31 25.91 1.39 3.62
N SER A 32 26.46 0.17 3.59
CA SER A 32 26.58 -0.61 2.35
C SER A 32 25.52 -1.71 2.29
N ASN A 33 24.29 -1.37 1.85
CA ASN A 33 23.32 -2.35 1.34
C ASN A 33 23.72 -2.95 -0.02
N TRP A 34 24.92 -2.64 -0.53
CA TRP A 34 25.43 -3.08 -1.83
C TRP A 34 25.87 -4.55 -1.90
N ASN A 35 25.81 -5.28 -0.78
CA ASN A 35 26.22 -6.70 -0.70
C ASN A 35 25.02 -7.68 -0.68
N GLU A 36 23.79 -7.22 -0.88
CA GLU A 36 22.67 -8.14 -1.08
C GLU A 36 22.82 -8.89 -2.42
N PRO A 37 22.51 -10.19 -2.45
CA PRO A 37 22.63 -10.98 -3.68
C PRO A 37 21.68 -10.43 -4.76
N GLU A 38 22.20 -10.25 -5.97
CA GLU A 38 21.35 -9.93 -7.13
C GLU A 38 20.42 -11.10 -7.46
N GLY A 39 19.25 -10.77 -8.00
CA GLY A 39 18.20 -11.73 -8.31
C GLY A 39 17.23 -11.93 -7.14
N TRP A 40 16.51 -13.05 -7.19
CA TRP A 40 15.57 -13.43 -6.14
C TRP A 40 16.29 -14.07 -4.95
N SER A 41 15.86 -13.72 -3.74
CA SER A 41 16.31 -14.29 -2.47
C SER A 41 15.11 -14.45 -1.52
N ILE A 42 15.29 -15.25 -0.46
CA ILE A 42 14.34 -15.25 0.67
C ILE A 42 14.42 -13.89 1.34
N SER A 43 13.27 -13.28 1.65
CA SER A 43 13.23 -11.98 2.32
C SER A 43 13.88 -12.05 3.70
N ALA A 44 14.64 -11.00 4.06
CA ALA A 44 15.14 -10.80 5.42
C ALA A 44 14.06 -10.29 6.39
N CYS A 45 12.93 -9.80 5.87
CA CYS A 45 11.81 -9.30 6.66
C CYS A 45 10.77 -10.41 6.87
N ASP A 46 10.23 -10.53 8.08
CA ASP A 46 9.12 -11.46 8.34
C ASP A 46 7.79 -10.84 7.87
N PRO A 47 7.09 -11.42 6.88
CA PRO A 47 5.77 -10.91 6.45
C PRO A 47 4.70 -10.95 7.56
N ASN A 48 4.91 -11.74 8.63
CA ASN A 48 4.04 -11.73 9.81
C ASN A 48 4.16 -10.44 10.62
N ASP A 49 5.30 -9.74 10.59
CA ASP A 49 5.44 -8.45 11.27
C ASP A 49 4.53 -7.40 10.61
N LEU A 50 4.48 -7.40 9.28
CA LEU A 50 3.56 -6.56 8.52
C LEU A 50 2.10 -6.90 8.84
N LEU A 51 1.72 -8.18 8.76
CA LEU A 51 0.35 -8.61 9.10
C LEU A 51 0.00 -8.26 10.56
N GLY A 52 0.97 -8.40 11.47
CA GLY A 52 0.84 -8.12 12.89
C GLY A 52 0.47 -6.67 13.21
N VAL A 53 0.70 -5.71 12.31
CA VAL A 53 0.24 -4.32 12.45
C VAL A 53 -1.29 -4.22 12.38
N PHE A 54 -1.93 -5.06 11.56
CA PHE A 54 -3.36 -4.98 11.25
C PHE A 54 -4.19 -5.87 12.18
N LYS A 55 -4.43 -5.40 13.41
CA LYS A 55 -5.10 -6.19 14.47
C LYS A 55 -6.51 -6.69 14.17
N ALA A 56 -7.18 -6.15 13.14
CA ALA A 56 -8.50 -6.59 12.69
C ALA A 56 -8.43 -7.67 11.59
N LEU A 57 -7.21 -8.02 11.16
CA LEU A 57 -6.92 -9.05 10.17
C LEU A 57 -6.15 -10.19 10.83
N ARG A 58 -6.26 -11.36 10.23
CA ARG A 58 -5.49 -12.55 10.60
C ARG A 58 -5.33 -13.46 9.39
N LEU A 59 -4.31 -14.31 9.46
CA LEU A 59 -4.13 -15.38 8.50
C LEU A 59 -5.15 -16.49 8.77
N LYS A 60 -5.76 -17.04 7.73
CA LYS A 60 -6.64 -18.20 7.84
C LYS A 60 -5.87 -19.39 8.40
N ALA A 61 -6.55 -20.20 9.21
CA ALA A 61 -5.98 -21.44 9.72
C ALA A 61 -5.51 -22.35 8.57
N GLY A 62 -4.39 -23.03 8.77
CA GLY A 62 -3.80 -23.91 7.76
C GLY A 62 -2.87 -23.22 6.76
N PHE A 63 -2.61 -21.91 6.91
CA PHE A 63 -1.63 -21.19 6.10
C PHE A 63 -0.44 -20.69 6.94
N ALA A 64 0.70 -20.51 6.27
CA ALA A 64 1.85 -19.71 6.70
C ALA A 64 2.20 -18.68 5.60
N LEU A 65 3.07 -17.72 5.91
CA LEU A 65 3.51 -16.69 4.97
C LEU A 65 4.99 -16.88 4.62
N HIS A 66 5.30 -16.99 3.33
CA HIS A 66 6.67 -16.97 2.81
C HIS A 66 6.86 -15.72 1.96
N ALA A 67 8.00 -15.05 2.10
CA ALA A 67 8.31 -13.84 1.35
C ALA A 67 9.64 -13.96 0.61
N TYR A 68 9.68 -13.41 -0.60
CA TYR A 68 10.84 -13.37 -1.47
C TYR A 68 11.07 -11.94 -1.93
N GLU A 69 12.33 -11.56 -2.10
CA GLU A 69 12.75 -10.24 -2.56
C GLU A 69 13.64 -10.37 -3.78
N PHE A 70 13.54 -9.39 -4.67
CA PHE A 70 14.36 -9.27 -5.86
C PHE A 70 15.22 -8.02 -5.77
N ARG A 71 16.52 -8.14 -6.04
CA ARG A 71 17.47 -7.02 -6.11
C ARG A 71 18.18 -6.99 -7.46
N ALA A 72 18.25 -5.81 -8.10
CA ALA A 72 19.08 -5.61 -9.28
C ALA A 72 19.43 -4.12 -9.46
N GLY A 73 20.72 -3.79 -9.47
CA GLY A 73 21.19 -2.42 -9.74
C GLY A 73 20.54 -1.34 -8.85
N GLY A 74 20.36 -1.61 -7.56
CA GLY A 74 19.71 -0.71 -6.60
C GLY A 74 18.17 -0.72 -6.61
N ASN A 75 17.55 -1.45 -7.53
CA ASN A 75 16.10 -1.66 -7.54
C ASN A 75 15.70 -2.84 -6.65
N GLY A 76 14.49 -2.75 -6.09
CA GLY A 76 13.92 -3.75 -5.21
C GLY A 76 12.48 -4.06 -5.55
N ASN A 77 12.10 -5.32 -5.53
CA ASN A 77 10.70 -5.77 -5.52
C ASN A 77 10.57 -6.94 -4.56
N GLY A 78 9.34 -7.33 -4.21
CA GLY A 78 9.11 -8.52 -3.41
C GLY A 78 7.73 -9.09 -3.60
N VAL A 79 7.54 -10.29 -3.08
CA VAL A 79 6.28 -11.02 -3.12
C VAL A 79 6.08 -11.76 -1.81
N ILE A 80 4.86 -11.72 -1.30
CA ILE A 80 4.42 -12.53 -0.17
C ILE A 80 3.43 -13.57 -0.68
N TRP A 81 3.71 -14.82 -0.40
CA TRP A 81 2.82 -15.94 -0.67
C TRP A 81 2.21 -16.46 0.62
N ALA A 82 0.93 -16.81 0.55
CA ALA A 82 0.35 -17.70 1.54
C ALA A 82 0.52 -19.15 1.07
N VAL A 83 1.12 -19.98 1.91
CA VAL A 83 1.43 -21.39 1.64
C VAL A 83 0.76 -22.28 2.68
N PRO A 84 0.57 -23.59 2.44
CA PRO A 84 0.15 -24.51 3.49
C PRO A 84 1.05 -24.39 4.74
N ALA A 85 0.47 -24.46 5.93
CA ALA A 85 1.17 -24.18 7.19
C ALA A 85 2.38 -25.11 7.47
N ASP A 86 2.41 -26.28 6.84
CA ASP A 86 3.48 -27.27 6.93
C ASP A 86 4.45 -27.23 5.73
N ALA A 87 4.24 -26.31 4.78
CA ALA A 87 5.12 -26.17 3.62
C ALA A 87 6.50 -25.64 4.05
N PRO A 88 7.60 -26.25 3.59
CA PRO A 88 8.95 -25.75 3.88
C PRO A 88 9.21 -24.43 3.16
N LEU A 89 10.00 -23.56 3.78
CA LEU A 89 10.55 -22.38 3.11
C LEU A 89 11.65 -22.83 2.13
N LEU A 90 11.39 -22.68 0.84
CA LEU A 90 12.29 -23.10 -0.24
C LEU A 90 13.13 -21.94 -0.73
N ALA A 91 14.34 -22.23 -1.20
CA ALA A 91 15.13 -21.26 -1.94
C ALA A 91 14.41 -20.88 -3.27
N PRO A 92 14.63 -19.68 -3.81
CA PRO A 92 13.97 -19.23 -5.04
C PRO A 92 14.18 -20.16 -6.24
N GLU A 93 15.38 -20.73 -6.40
CA GLU A 93 15.74 -21.66 -7.48
C GLU A 93 15.03 -23.01 -7.38
N ASP A 94 14.54 -23.38 -6.19
CA ASP A 94 13.76 -24.60 -5.95
C ASP A 94 12.26 -24.37 -6.17
N CYS A 95 11.85 -23.12 -6.43
CA CYS A 95 10.47 -22.76 -6.73
C CYS A 95 10.24 -22.66 -8.24
N PRO A 96 9.10 -23.14 -8.77
CA PRO A 96 8.65 -22.73 -10.09
C PRO A 96 8.55 -21.20 -10.20
N GLN A 97 9.10 -20.64 -11.27
CA GLN A 97 8.93 -19.21 -11.58
C GLN A 97 7.61 -18.98 -12.31
N LEU A 98 6.94 -17.88 -12.00
CA LEU A 98 5.73 -17.48 -12.71
C LEU A 98 6.06 -16.83 -14.06
N GLU A 99 5.96 -17.61 -15.14
CA GLU A 99 6.13 -17.09 -16.50
C GLU A 99 5.09 -16.02 -16.85
N GLY A 100 5.51 -14.99 -17.61
CA GLY A 100 4.63 -13.90 -18.05
C GLY A 100 4.24 -12.89 -16.96
N VAL A 101 4.75 -13.05 -15.74
CA VAL A 101 4.62 -12.09 -14.64
C VAL A 101 5.91 -11.27 -14.53
N PHE A 102 5.78 -9.98 -14.20
CA PHE A 102 6.93 -9.08 -14.03
C PHE A 102 7.98 -9.70 -13.08
N LEU A 103 9.23 -9.76 -13.54
CA LEU A 103 10.39 -10.37 -12.85
C LEU A 103 10.31 -11.89 -12.58
N GLY A 104 9.25 -12.58 -13.03
CA GLY A 104 9.12 -14.03 -12.88
C GLY A 104 9.29 -14.53 -11.44
N PRO A 105 8.49 -14.05 -10.48
CA PRO A 105 8.71 -14.34 -9.06
C PRO A 105 8.65 -15.84 -8.76
N PRO A 106 9.44 -16.31 -7.77
CA PRO A 106 9.36 -17.69 -7.31
C PRO A 106 7.98 -17.92 -6.68
N LYS A 107 7.34 -19.04 -7.02
CA LYS A 107 6.07 -19.45 -6.44
C LYS A 107 6.17 -20.86 -5.86
N PRO A 108 6.19 -21.01 -4.53
CA PRO A 108 6.15 -22.31 -3.88
C PRO A 108 4.93 -23.14 -4.31
N SER A 109 5.07 -24.47 -4.31
CA SER A 109 3.95 -25.37 -4.63
C SER A 109 2.79 -25.18 -3.64
N GLY A 110 1.57 -25.12 -4.15
CA GLY A 110 0.37 -24.87 -3.32
C GLY A 110 0.23 -23.42 -2.83
N ALA A 111 1.14 -22.51 -3.18
CA ALA A 111 1.02 -21.10 -2.82
C ALA A 111 -0.19 -20.44 -3.50
N ILE A 112 -0.90 -19.62 -2.71
CA ILE A 112 -2.00 -18.77 -3.16
C ILE A 112 -1.67 -17.29 -2.91
N PRO A 113 -2.30 -16.35 -3.66
CA PRO A 113 -2.13 -14.92 -3.41
C PRO A 113 -2.48 -14.55 -1.98
N LEU A 114 -1.64 -13.73 -1.34
CA LEU A 114 -1.74 -13.35 0.07
C LEU A 114 -3.16 -13.02 0.52
N MET A 115 -3.85 -12.10 -0.18
CA MET A 115 -5.18 -11.63 0.22
C MET A 115 -6.26 -12.73 0.22
N GLN A 116 -6.05 -13.85 -0.49
CA GLN A 116 -6.96 -15.00 -0.43
C GLN A 116 -6.86 -15.77 0.89
N ALA A 117 -5.71 -15.69 1.57
CA ALA A 117 -5.47 -16.31 2.87
C ALA A 117 -5.77 -15.38 4.05
N ILE A 118 -6.16 -14.13 3.80
CA ILE A 118 -6.51 -13.18 4.85
C ILE A 118 -7.99 -13.30 5.20
N GLU A 119 -8.27 -13.20 6.49
CA GLU A 119 -9.61 -13.00 7.03
C GLU A 119 -9.60 -11.89 8.09
N GLY A 120 -10.79 -11.41 8.44
CA GLY A 120 -10.97 -10.35 9.43
C GLY A 120 -12.23 -10.56 10.25
N ASP A 121 -12.61 -9.55 11.02
CA ASP A 121 -13.76 -9.60 11.93
C ASP A 121 -15.09 -9.12 11.31
N GLY A 122 -15.08 -8.78 10.01
CA GLY A 122 -16.23 -8.26 9.27
C GLY A 122 -16.59 -6.80 9.56
N SER A 123 -15.86 -6.11 10.45
CA SER A 123 -16.11 -4.71 10.77
C SER A 123 -15.69 -3.77 9.63
N PRO A 124 -16.28 -2.56 9.52
CA PRO A 124 -15.79 -1.52 8.60
C PRO A 124 -14.28 -1.27 8.71
N TRP A 125 -13.74 -1.34 9.94
CA TRP A 125 -12.31 -1.14 10.19
C TRP A 125 -11.45 -2.28 9.62
N SER A 126 -11.92 -3.53 9.65
CA SER A 126 -11.21 -4.65 9.02
C SER A 126 -11.11 -4.49 7.50
N TYR A 127 -12.15 -3.99 6.84
CA TYR A 127 -12.10 -3.75 5.39
C TYR A 127 -11.13 -2.61 5.03
N LEU A 128 -11.16 -1.50 5.78
CA LEU A 128 -10.16 -0.44 5.63
C LEU A 128 -8.74 -0.97 5.92
N SER A 129 -8.60 -1.81 6.92
CA SER A 129 -7.32 -2.45 7.26
C SER A 129 -6.82 -3.32 6.10
N ALA A 130 -7.69 -4.10 5.46
CA ALA A 130 -7.34 -4.94 4.32
C ALA A 130 -6.96 -4.13 3.08
N SER A 131 -7.66 -3.02 2.83
CA SER A 131 -7.34 -2.06 1.77
C SER A 131 -5.91 -1.52 1.91
N ILE A 132 -5.52 -1.13 3.13
CA ILE A 132 -4.17 -0.62 3.40
C ILE A 132 -3.15 -1.76 3.40
N PHE A 133 -3.46 -2.89 4.05
CA PHE A 133 -2.58 -4.05 4.11
C PHE A 133 -2.20 -4.57 2.71
N GLY A 134 -3.17 -4.70 1.80
CA GLY A 134 -2.92 -5.14 0.43
C GLY A 134 -1.94 -4.22 -0.32
N ARG A 135 -2.04 -2.90 -0.11
CA ARG A 135 -1.12 -1.92 -0.72
C ARG A 135 0.27 -1.97 -0.10
N GLU A 136 0.36 -2.09 1.22
CA GLU A 136 1.64 -2.22 1.91
C GLU A 136 2.34 -3.54 1.58
N ALA A 137 1.59 -4.64 1.48
CA ALA A 137 2.12 -5.94 1.08
C ALA A 137 2.61 -5.98 -0.37
N ALA A 138 1.97 -5.20 -1.27
CA ALA A 138 2.44 -5.05 -2.65
C ALA A 138 3.77 -4.28 -2.76
N GLU A 139 4.12 -3.49 -1.75
CA GLU A 139 5.40 -2.77 -1.66
C GLU A 139 6.45 -3.50 -0.81
N PHE A 140 6.17 -4.76 -0.44
CA PHE A 140 7.11 -5.54 0.34
C PHE A 140 8.40 -5.75 -0.47
N GLY A 141 9.57 -5.43 0.10
CA GLY A 141 10.85 -5.47 -0.61
C GLY A 141 11.06 -4.39 -1.67
N ALA A 142 10.09 -3.49 -1.91
CA ALA A 142 10.19 -2.45 -2.93
C ALA A 142 11.29 -1.43 -2.61
N GLN A 143 12.12 -1.10 -3.61
CA GLN A 143 13.12 -0.02 -3.55
C GLN A 143 13.21 0.69 -4.92
N TRP A 144 13.47 2.00 -4.88
CA TRP A 144 13.62 2.85 -6.07
C TRP A 144 12.41 2.71 -7.02
N HIS A 145 12.63 2.30 -8.27
CA HIS A 145 11.58 2.17 -9.27
C HIS A 145 10.58 1.04 -8.97
N GLY A 146 10.85 0.18 -7.99
CA GLY A 146 9.86 -0.78 -7.49
C GLY A 146 8.80 -0.15 -6.58
N CYS A 147 9.02 1.08 -6.09
CA CYS A 147 8.08 1.78 -5.21
C CYS A 147 6.98 2.47 -6.01
N VAL A 148 5.73 2.07 -5.78
CA VAL A 148 4.53 2.68 -6.36
C VAL A 148 3.73 3.44 -5.30
N TRP A 149 3.56 2.84 -4.13
CA TRP A 149 2.72 3.30 -3.02
C TRP A 149 3.50 4.04 -1.94
N SER A 150 4.79 3.75 -1.76
CA SER A 150 5.61 4.30 -0.66
C SER A 150 5.53 5.84 -0.56
N ASP A 151 5.67 6.57 -1.67
CA ASP A 151 5.62 8.04 -1.68
C ASP A 151 4.22 8.65 -1.75
N GLN A 152 3.19 7.81 -1.94
CA GLN A 152 1.81 8.28 -1.98
C GLN A 152 1.32 8.68 -0.58
N LYS A 153 0.29 9.52 -0.48
CA LYS A 153 -0.28 9.96 0.80
C LYS A 153 -1.80 9.84 0.81
N ILE A 154 -2.36 9.12 1.78
CA ILE A 154 -3.80 9.17 2.04
C ILE A 154 -4.13 10.55 2.61
N ILE A 155 -5.11 11.21 2.01
CA ILE A 155 -5.57 12.55 2.37
C ILE A 155 -7.05 12.52 2.75
N ALA A 156 -7.46 13.46 3.60
CA ALA A 156 -8.84 13.59 4.05
C ALA A 156 -9.39 15.02 3.86
N LYS A 157 -8.71 15.81 3.03
CA LYS A 157 -9.12 17.15 2.64
C LYS A 157 -8.65 17.39 1.20
N PRO A 158 -9.36 18.25 0.44
CA PRO A 158 -8.86 18.68 -0.86
C PRO A 158 -7.50 19.36 -0.71
N PRO A 159 -6.68 19.35 -1.77
CA PRO A 159 -5.45 20.12 -1.79
C PRO A 159 -5.83 21.60 -1.61
N ARG A 160 -5.49 22.17 -0.47
CA ARG A 160 -5.40 23.63 -0.31
C ARG A 160 -4.02 24.03 -0.85
N GLU A 161 -3.81 25.29 -1.25
CA GLU A 161 -2.51 25.87 -1.71
C GLU A 161 -1.37 25.81 -0.65
N ALA A 162 -1.29 24.78 0.19
CA ALA A 162 -0.46 24.69 1.38
C ALA A 162 0.72 23.72 1.23
N GLU A 163 1.31 23.62 0.04
CA GLU A 163 2.64 23.01 -0.15
C GLU A 163 3.69 24.02 -0.65
N GLY A 164 3.40 25.31 -0.58
CA GLY A 164 4.39 26.38 -0.76
C GLY A 164 5.17 26.77 0.51
N ARG A 165 5.14 25.97 1.59
CA ARG A 165 5.63 26.37 2.94
C ARG A 165 6.75 25.53 3.56
N GLU A 166 7.48 24.72 2.79
CA GLU A 166 8.88 24.44 3.14
C GLU A 166 9.84 25.53 2.64
N ALA A 167 9.33 26.50 1.87
CA ALA A 167 9.96 27.80 1.70
C ALA A 167 9.31 28.82 2.64
N SER A 168 10.15 29.65 3.28
CA SER A 168 9.83 30.90 4.00
C SER A 168 9.43 30.82 5.49
N ARG A 169 10.47 30.94 6.34
CA ARG A 169 10.40 31.66 7.61
C ARG A 169 10.08 33.15 7.33
N ALA A 170 8.83 33.57 7.52
CA ALA A 170 8.47 34.97 7.85
C ALA A 170 6.99 35.04 8.27
N PRO A 171 6.62 35.86 9.28
CA PRO A 171 5.23 36.14 9.58
C PRO A 171 4.80 37.43 8.85
N ASP A 172 3.77 37.39 8.00
CA ASP A 172 2.66 38.35 8.12
C ASP A 172 1.44 38.05 7.23
N HIS A 173 0.29 38.55 7.72
CA HIS A 173 -1.05 38.75 7.19
C HIS A 173 -1.50 38.35 5.75
N ARG A 174 -2.64 37.60 5.76
CA ARG A 174 -3.83 37.62 4.86
C ARG A 174 -3.70 37.20 3.38
N SER A 175 -4.45 36.15 2.99
CA SER A 175 -5.62 36.27 2.08
C SER A 175 -6.24 34.90 1.79
N ASP A 176 -7.56 34.86 1.61
CA ASP A 176 -8.33 33.74 1.06
C ASP A 176 -8.06 33.62 -0.45
N ALA A 177 -6.95 32.99 -0.84
CA ALA A 177 -6.58 32.74 -2.26
C ALA A 177 -6.97 31.30 -2.71
N PRO A 178 -7.20 31.08 -4.02
CA PRO A 178 -8.15 30.09 -4.55
C PRO A 178 -7.55 28.72 -4.86
N MET A 179 -8.40 27.75 -5.21
CA MET A 179 -8.08 26.41 -5.75
C MET A 179 -7.25 26.37 -7.07
N GLY A 180 -6.47 27.43 -7.40
CA GLY A 180 -6.13 27.86 -8.76
C GLY A 180 -5.23 26.97 -9.63
N ASP A 181 -4.35 26.16 -9.03
CA ASP A 181 -3.36 25.38 -9.82
C ASP A 181 -3.71 23.90 -10.02
N TRP A 182 -4.79 23.42 -9.41
CA TRP A 182 -5.26 22.04 -9.59
C TRP A 182 -6.35 21.98 -10.66
N ILE A 183 -6.10 21.19 -11.70
CA ILE A 183 -7.05 20.95 -12.79
C ILE A 183 -7.90 19.74 -12.42
N TRP A 184 -9.20 19.97 -12.20
CA TRP A 184 -10.15 18.91 -11.88
C TRP A 184 -10.65 18.20 -13.13
N GLU A 185 -10.48 16.89 -13.16
CA GLU A 185 -10.91 16.00 -14.24
C GLU A 185 -12.19 15.23 -13.88
N ALA A 186 -12.48 15.14 -12.57
CA ALA A 186 -13.69 14.54 -12.02
C ALA A 186 -14.35 15.46 -10.97
N PRO A 187 -15.61 15.21 -10.60
CA PRO A 187 -16.28 15.97 -9.54
C PRO A 187 -15.51 15.94 -8.23
N VAL A 188 -15.43 17.11 -7.57
CA VAL A 188 -14.81 17.24 -6.24
C VAL A 188 -15.57 16.36 -5.25
N PRO A 189 -14.90 15.48 -4.49
CA PRO A 189 -15.54 14.66 -3.47
C PRO A 189 -16.22 15.50 -2.40
N GLU A 190 -17.44 15.09 -2.02
CA GLU A 190 -18.16 15.66 -0.88
C GLU A 190 -17.61 15.13 0.45
N VAL A 191 -17.20 13.86 0.47
CA VAL A 191 -16.57 13.19 1.62
C VAL A 191 -15.13 12.87 1.27
N TRP A 192 -14.19 13.46 2.01
CA TRP A 192 -12.76 13.27 1.77
C TRP A 192 -12.14 12.23 2.68
N GLU A 193 -12.65 12.11 3.90
CA GLU A 193 -12.17 11.13 4.86
C GLU A 193 -12.20 9.72 4.26
N PRO A 194 -11.17 8.89 4.55
CA PRO A 194 -11.25 7.46 4.30
C PRO A 194 -12.56 6.91 4.83
N ASN A 195 -13.29 6.18 4.02
CA ASN A 195 -14.62 5.73 4.41
C ASN A 195 -14.91 4.31 3.93
N TYR A 196 -15.83 3.69 4.64
CA TYR A 196 -16.42 2.41 4.32
C TYR A 196 -17.90 2.62 4.05
N SER A 197 -18.43 1.95 3.04
CA SER A 197 -19.86 1.83 2.82
C SER A 197 -20.30 0.40 2.50
N GLU A 198 -21.55 0.10 2.81
CA GLU A 198 -22.16 -1.18 2.44
C GLU A 198 -23.58 -1.03 1.91
N GLU A 199 -23.85 -1.84 0.89
CA GLU A 199 -25.13 -1.97 0.23
C GLU A 199 -25.34 -3.45 -0.12
N GLY A 200 -26.32 -4.07 0.54
CA GLY A 200 -26.53 -5.52 0.44
C GLY A 200 -25.29 -6.30 0.85
N THR A 201 -24.79 -7.14 -0.06
CA THR A 201 -23.58 -7.97 0.14
C THR A 201 -22.29 -7.26 -0.24
N THR A 202 -22.38 -6.10 -0.89
CA THR A 202 -21.22 -5.38 -1.41
C THR A 202 -20.69 -4.40 -0.37
N LYS A 203 -19.38 -4.45 -0.18
CA LYS A 203 -18.66 -3.60 0.77
C LYS A 203 -17.62 -2.80 0.02
N ARG A 204 -17.52 -1.51 0.32
CA ARG A 204 -16.61 -0.60 -0.38
C ARG A 204 -15.77 0.19 0.61
N VAL A 205 -14.48 0.33 0.31
CA VAL A 205 -13.58 1.27 0.97
C VAL A 205 -13.16 2.31 -0.06
N VAL A 206 -13.26 3.59 0.30
CA VAL A 206 -12.81 4.70 -0.55
C VAL A 206 -11.67 5.43 0.14
N LEU A 207 -10.55 5.56 -0.58
CA LEU A 207 -9.39 6.35 -0.18
C LEU A 207 -9.14 7.46 -1.20
N HIS A 208 -8.83 8.66 -0.71
CA HIS A 208 -8.26 9.72 -1.53
C HIS A 208 -6.75 9.73 -1.32
N ILE A 209 -6.01 9.63 -2.41
CA ILE A 209 -4.58 9.39 -2.40
C ILE A 209 -3.91 10.46 -3.25
N ARG A 210 -3.01 11.24 -2.64
CA ARG A 210 -2.08 12.07 -3.39
C ARG A 210 -0.91 11.23 -3.87
N ASN A 211 -0.62 11.28 -5.16
CA ASN A 211 0.54 10.66 -5.77
C ASN A 211 1.49 11.76 -6.29
N PRO A 212 2.71 11.90 -5.74
CA PRO A 212 3.69 12.87 -6.20
C PRO A 212 4.60 12.34 -7.32
N VAL A 213 4.55 11.05 -7.66
CA VAL A 213 5.40 10.44 -8.68
C VAL A 213 4.89 10.79 -10.08
N GLY A 214 5.78 11.27 -10.94
CA GLY A 214 5.47 11.84 -12.24
C GLY A 214 4.91 13.25 -12.09
N VAL A 215 3.63 13.41 -12.42
CA VAL A 215 2.87 14.64 -12.17
C VAL A 215 2.05 14.46 -10.91
N ASN A 216 2.04 15.49 -10.04
CA ASN A 216 1.21 15.51 -8.85
C ASN A 216 -0.25 15.21 -9.22
N THR A 217 -0.80 14.12 -8.70
CA THR A 217 -2.15 13.67 -8.97
C THR A 217 -2.87 13.36 -7.66
N ILE A 218 -4.19 13.51 -7.67
CA ILE A 218 -5.05 12.97 -6.61
C ILE A 218 -5.93 11.91 -7.22
N HIS A 219 -5.85 10.71 -6.65
CA HIS A 219 -6.65 9.57 -7.03
C HIS A 219 -7.76 9.34 -6.01
N ARG A 220 -8.90 8.86 -6.49
CA ARG A 220 -9.89 8.14 -5.69
C ARG A 220 -9.71 6.67 -5.97
N ALA A 221 -9.26 5.91 -4.98
CA ALA A 221 -9.23 4.47 -5.02
C ALA A 221 -10.47 3.91 -4.31
N THR A 222 -11.21 3.06 -5.01
CA THR A 222 -12.40 2.37 -4.50
C THR A 222 -12.14 0.88 -4.50
N ASP A 223 -11.97 0.31 -3.30
CA ASP A 223 -11.82 -1.14 -3.12
C ASP A 223 -13.19 -1.75 -2.87
N THR A 224 -13.60 -2.67 -3.74
CA THR A 224 -14.88 -3.38 -3.63
C THR A 224 -14.64 -4.82 -3.20
N TYR A 225 -15.33 -5.26 -2.15
CA TYR A 225 -15.23 -6.59 -1.57
C TYR A 225 -16.53 -7.36 -1.75
N ALA A 226 -16.41 -8.63 -2.13
CA ALA A 226 -17.50 -9.59 -2.12
C ALA A 226 -17.83 -10.04 -0.67
N ALA A 227 -19.03 -10.57 -0.46
CA ALA A 227 -19.44 -11.09 0.84
C ALA A 227 -18.47 -12.15 1.37
N GLY A 228 -17.99 -11.98 2.60
CA GLY A 228 -17.08 -12.91 3.25
C GLY A 228 -15.64 -12.93 2.70
N SER A 229 -15.31 -12.03 1.77
CA SER A 229 -13.97 -11.94 1.18
C SER A 229 -13.24 -10.66 1.59
N TYR A 230 -11.92 -10.76 1.76
CA TYR A 230 -11.00 -9.63 1.90
C TYR A 230 -10.13 -9.42 0.64
N VAL A 231 -10.42 -10.15 -0.43
CA VAL A 231 -9.90 -9.87 -1.76
C VAL A 231 -10.74 -8.75 -2.36
N SER A 232 -10.11 -7.62 -2.67
CA SER A 232 -10.76 -6.49 -3.33
C SER A 232 -10.47 -6.43 -4.81
N GLU A 233 -11.44 -5.92 -5.55
CA GLU A 233 -11.19 -5.28 -6.84
C GLU A 233 -11.03 -3.77 -6.59
N THR A 234 -9.95 -3.18 -7.09
CA THR A 234 -9.65 -1.76 -6.90
C THR A 234 -9.87 -1.00 -8.20
N ASP A 235 -10.82 -0.06 -8.18
CA ASP A 235 -10.95 0.96 -9.22
C ASP A 235 -10.21 2.23 -8.77
N THR A 236 -9.39 2.80 -9.65
CA THR A 236 -8.65 4.03 -9.37
C THR A 236 -8.96 5.08 -10.42
N THR A 237 -9.58 6.18 -9.99
CA THR A 237 -9.90 7.32 -10.86
C THR A 237 -9.01 8.50 -10.50
N VAL A 238 -8.39 9.15 -11.49
CA VAL A 238 -7.74 10.46 -11.30
C VAL A 238 -8.82 11.53 -11.09
N LEU A 239 -8.76 12.24 -9.98
CA LEU A 239 -9.69 13.34 -9.67
C LEU A 239 -9.17 14.67 -10.18
N CYS A 240 -7.89 14.94 -9.97
CA CYS A 240 -7.24 16.15 -10.41
C CYS A 240 -5.73 15.99 -10.54
N THR A 241 -5.16 16.83 -11.40
CA THR A 241 -3.73 17.01 -11.62
C THR A 241 -3.30 18.36 -11.08
N GLY A 242 -2.11 18.42 -10.48
CA GLY A 242 -1.52 19.62 -9.88
C GLY A 242 -0.10 19.86 -10.38
N PRO A 243 0.51 21.01 -10.03
CA PRO A 243 1.84 21.37 -10.50
C PRO A 243 2.93 20.49 -9.86
N GLY A 244 4.01 20.23 -10.61
CA GLY A 244 5.20 19.53 -10.13
C GLY A 244 5.04 18.01 -9.97
N GLY A 245 5.92 17.41 -9.16
CA GLY A 245 6.08 15.98 -8.96
C GLY A 245 7.55 15.57 -9.12
N PHE A 246 7.87 14.29 -8.97
CA PHE A 246 9.23 13.78 -9.17
C PHE A 246 9.26 12.45 -9.89
N VAL A 247 10.40 12.13 -10.49
CA VAL A 247 10.69 10.81 -11.06
C VAL A 247 11.85 10.25 -10.25
N TYR A 248 11.80 8.95 -9.92
CA TYR A 248 12.89 8.25 -9.27
C TYR A 248 14.15 8.22 -10.15
#